data_AF-A0A7W9EF39-F1
#
_entry.id   AF-A0A7W9EF39-F1
#
_cell.length_a   1.000
_cell.length_b   1.000
_cell.length_c   1.000
_cell.angle_alpha   90.00
_cell.angle_beta   90.00
_cell.angle_gamma   90.00
#
_symmetry.space_group_name_H-M   'P 1'
#
loop_
_entity.id
_entity.type
_entity.pdbx_description
1 polymer ?
#
loop_
_entity_poly.entity_id
_entity_poly.type
_entity_poly.pdbx_seq_one_letter_code
_entity_poly.pdbx_strand_id
1 'polypeptide(L)'
;MTYISKTIDHDQPEEDAESLRWTASKQRTFLETLSFYGNVRIAAAQCFMSTRACYNLRVRHDGAAFNMGWNAAILIARGRLLDELMIRALDGQRDTIERDEEGRVAARHRFDNRLALGLLTRLDRVADAPVAGSESAEARTVAQDFEAFLALVEAGGQGEEARAFVAARTPVDADADAETQAAAETAESQRHGRCEHCLKFHDASAAECSADPDILGAILLGEFARELCVWREGEDASVPPAYWGDYLTNFPPPEGFEGTQNGVYGMDDDYSRTLTPEERAMADAKEASDTANLVWAGEMARLRWFGLPDGRDEEDEQADEDDEVRAAGGESATTALAEA
;
A
#
# COMPACT_ATOMS: atom_id res chain seq x y z
N MET A 1 30.47 -43.38 30.71
CA MET A 1 29.70 -42.38 29.95
C MET A 1 30.31 -41.03 30.25
N THR A 2 31.39 -40.70 29.54
CA THR A 2 32.27 -39.58 29.84
C THR A 2 31.65 -38.31 29.28
N TYR A 3 31.22 -37.41 30.16
CA TYR A 3 30.79 -36.06 29.80
C TYR A 3 32.02 -35.30 29.26
N ILE A 4 32.06 -35.09 27.95
CA ILE A 4 33.01 -34.18 27.32
C ILE A 4 32.51 -32.77 27.63
N SER A 5 33.10 -32.17 28.67
CA SER A 5 33.09 -30.73 28.88
C SER A 5 33.70 -30.09 27.64
N LYS A 6 32.86 -29.50 26.79
CA LYS A 6 33.32 -28.66 25.69
C LYS A 6 33.73 -27.35 26.34
N THR A 7 35.02 -27.22 26.63
CA THR A 7 35.70 -25.96 26.92
C THR A 7 35.25 -24.94 25.87
N ILE A 8 34.47 -23.95 26.30
CA ILE A 8 34.23 -22.73 25.54
C ILE A 8 35.57 -21.99 25.55
N ASP A 9 36.28 -22.08 24.45
CA ASP A 9 37.47 -21.28 24.18
C ASP A 9 37.05 -19.81 24.21
N HIS A 10 37.62 -19.04 25.15
CA HIS A 10 37.23 -17.66 25.44
C HIS A 10 38.20 -16.65 24.79
N ASP A 11 38.83 -17.02 23.67
CA ASP A 11 39.99 -16.31 23.13
C ASP A 11 39.84 -15.90 21.65
N GLN A 12 38.63 -15.51 21.20
CA GLN A 12 38.43 -14.89 19.86
C GLN A 12 37.68 -13.53 19.90
N PRO A 13 38.12 -12.51 20.66
CA PRO A 13 37.40 -11.24 20.71
C PRO A 13 37.70 -10.28 19.54
N GLU A 14 38.82 -10.42 18.82
CA GLU A 14 39.24 -9.43 17.79
C GLU A 14 38.66 -9.70 16.39
N GLU A 15 38.60 -10.98 15.95
CA GLU A 15 38.08 -11.36 14.63
C GLU A 15 36.56 -11.10 14.52
N ASP A 16 35.83 -11.36 15.60
CA ASP A 16 34.39 -11.10 15.69
C ASP A 16 34.08 -9.59 15.67
N ALA A 17 34.91 -8.76 16.30
CA ALA A 17 34.72 -7.30 16.31
C ALA A 17 34.99 -6.64 14.95
N GLU A 18 35.97 -7.16 14.20
CA GLU A 18 36.28 -6.69 12.84
C GLU A 18 35.22 -7.14 11.82
N SER A 19 34.66 -8.35 12.00
CA SER A 19 33.52 -8.83 11.21
C SER A 19 32.23 -8.03 11.45
N LEU A 20 32.06 -7.40 12.61
CA LEU A 20 30.90 -6.57 12.95
C LEU A 20 31.05 -5.08 12.55
N ARG A 21 32.22 -4.66 12.07
CA ARG A 21 32.46 -3.26 11.67
C ARG A 21 31.98 -3.00 10.24
N TRP A 22 31.32 -1.86 10.03
CA TRP A 22 30.93 -1.39 8.70
C TRP A 22 32.16 -0.98 7.90
N THR A 23 32.28 -1.55 6.70
CA THR A 23 33.27 -1.17 5.68
C THR A 23 32.54 -0.80 4.40
N ALA A 24 33.18 -0.02 3.52
CA ALA A 24 32.60 0.39 2.24
C ALA A 24 32.23 -0.81 1.36
N SER A 25 33.07 -1.86 1.36
CA SER A 25 32.79 -3.13 0.68
C SER A 25 31.53 -3.82 1.22
N LYS A 26 31.32 -3.87 2.54
CA LYS A 26 30.09 -4.44 3.13
C LYS A 26 28.85 -3.61 2.78
N GLN A 27 28.97 -2.28 2.71
CA GLN A 27 27.89 -1.41 2.26
C GLN A 27 27.52 -1.71 0.80
N ARG A 28 28.51 -1.84 -0.09
CA ARG A 28 28.30 -2.26 -1.47
C ARG A 28 27.60 -3.63 -1.56
N THR A 29 28.13 -4.66 -0.89
CA THR A 29 27.54 -6.00 -0.89
C THR A 29 26.09 -5.98 -0.40
N PHE A 30 25.80 -5.20 0.64
CA PHE A 30 24.45 -5.04 1.14
C PHE A 30 23.51 -4.42 0.09
N LEU A 31 23.90 -3.28 -0.49
CA LEU A 31 23.08 -2.54 -1.46
C LEU A 31 22.86 -3.35 -2.75
N GLU A 32 23.90 -4.03 -3.22
CA GLU A 32 23.85 -4.93 -4.37
C GLU A 32 22.87 -6.08 -4.12
N THR A 33 23.02 -6.79 -3.00
CA THR A 33 22.11 -7.89 -2.62
C THR A 33 20.66 -7.40 -2.45
N LEU A 34 20.49 -6.22 -1.85
CA LEU A 34 19.17 -5.62 -1.66
C LEU A 34 18.51 -5.30 -3.02
N SER A 35 19.28 -4.82 -4.01
CA SER A 35 18.77 -4.51 -5.34
C SER A 35 18.31 -5.76 -6.11
N PHE A 36 18.94 -6.92 -5.86
CA PHE A 36 18.56 -8.18 -6.50
C PHE A 36 17.34 -8.85 -5.87
N TYR A 37 17.26 -8.88 -4.54
CA TYR A 37 16.26 -9.68 -3.81
C TYR A 37 15.15 -8.86 -3.14
N GLY A 38 15.37 -7.57 -2.89
CA GLY A 38 14.43 -6.72 -2.14
C GLY A 38 14.22 -7.13 -0.69
N ASN A 39 15.04 -8.06 -0.16
CA ASN A 39 14.89 -8.61 1.17
C ASN A 39 16.06 -8.20 2.08
N VAL A 40 15.77 -7.35 3.06
CA VAL A 40 16.75 -6.79 3.99
C VAL A 40 17.43 -7.87 4.84
N ARG A 41 16.73 -8.94 5.23
CA ARG A 41 17.32 -10.03 6.01
C ARG A 41 18.36 -10.80 5.20
N ILE A 42 18.07 -11.05 3.92
CA ILE A 42 19.02 -11.72 3.02
C ILE A 42 20.23 -10.81 2.79
N ALA A 43 20.01 -9.53 2.49
CA ALA A 43 21.09 -8.57 2.29
C ALA A 43 21.99 -8.40 3.53
N ALA A 44 21.39 -8.31 4.72
CA ALA A 44 22.12 -8.22 5.98
C ALA A 44 22.95 -9.48 6.24
N ALA A 45 22.39 -10.67 5.99
CA ALA A 45 23.12 -11.92 6.12
C ALA A 45 24.31 -12.01 5.16
N GLN A 46 24.17 -11.54 3.92
CA GLN A 46 25.25 -11.58 2.91
C GLN A 46 26.42 -10.64 3.22
N CYS A 47 26.18 -9.53 3.92
CA CYS A 47 27.25 -8.64 4.38
C CYS A 47 27.70 -8.89 5.82
N PHE A 48 27.26 -10.01 6.43
CA PHE A 48 27.56 -10.41 7.81
C PHE A 48 27.16 -9.34 8.85
N MET A 49 26.06 -8.63 8.60
CA MET A 49 25.50 -7.63 9.51
C MET A 49 24.17 -8.09 10.07
N SER A 50 23.84 -7.60 11.27
CA SER A 50 22.47 -7.70 11.76
C SER A 50 21.56 -6.71 11.04
N THR A 51 20.29 -7.05 10.88
CA THR A 51 19.27 -6.13 10.34
C THR A 51 19.25 -4.81 11.11
N ARG A 52 19.37 -4.87 12.45
CA ARG A 52 19.44 -3.69 13.32
C ARG A 52 20.64 -2.79 12.99
N ALA A 53 21.81 -3.37 12.74
CA ALA A 53 23.00 -2.60 12.36
C ALA A 53 22.85 -1.89 11.00
N CYS A 54 22.09 -2.48 10.06
CA CYS A 54 21.79 -1.89 8.76
C CYS A 54 20.88 -0.65 8.90
N TYR A 55 19.79 -0.76 9.66
CA TYR A 55 18.92 0.38 9.94
C TYR A 55 19.64 1.48 10.73
N ASN A 56 20.49 1.10 11.70
CA ASN A 56 21.30 2.06 12.44
C ASN A 56 22.26 2.84 11.54
N LEU A 57 22.92 2.21 10.57
CA LEU A 57 23.79 2.93 9.64
C LEU A 57 22.98 3.90 8.77
N ARG A 58 21.82 3.48 8.27
CA ARG A 58 20.97 4.28 7.38
C ARG A 58 20.57 5.64 7.96
N VAL A 59 20.31 5.71 9.26
CA VAL A 59 19.85 6.95 9.92
C VAL A 59 20.99 7.83 10.42
N ARG A 60 22.24 7.35 10.41
CA ARG A 60 23.38 8.15 10.84
C ARG A 60 23.77 9.16 9.76
N HIS A 61 24.34 10.28 10.18
CA HIS A 61 24.84 11.32 9.28
C HIS A 61 25.93 10.80 8.31
N ASP A 62 26.81 9.91 8.78
CA ASP A 62 27.83 9.25 7.96
C ASP A 62 27.27 8.16 7.02
N GLY A 63 25.99 7.82 7.16
CA GLY A 63 25.28 6.85 6.31
C GLY A 63 24.40 7.49 5.23
N ALA A 64 24.52 8.78 4.97
CA ALA A 64 23.68 9.48 3.98
C ALA A 64 23.75 8.85 2.57
N ALA A 65 24.97 8.58 2.06
CA ALA A 65 25.15 7.91 0.77
C ALA A 65 24.57 6.48 0.77
N PHE A 66 24.73 5.76 1.89
CA PHE A 66 24.16 4.43 2.09
C PHE A 66 22.62 4.47 2.07
N ASN A 67 22.00 5.50 2.67
CA ASN A 67 20.55 5.69 2.64
C ASN A 67 20.02 5.95 1.22
N MET A 68 20.68 6.84 0.46
CA MET A 68 20.34 7.08 -0.95
C MET A 68 20.46 5.80 -1.78
N GLY A 69 21.56 5.06 -1.61
CA GLY A 69 21.76 3.76 -2.24
C GLY A 69 20.70 2.73 -1.85
N TRP A 70 20.25 2.74 -0.61
CA TRP A 70 19.19 1.85 -0.12
C TRP A 70 17.87 2.12 -0.83
N ASN A 71 17.47 3.39 -0.93
CA ASN A 71 16.25 3.79 -1.62
C ASN A 71 16.28 3.38 -3.09
N ALA A 72 17.42 3.59 -3.75
CA ALA A 72 17.64 3.15 -5.12
C ALA A 72 17.60 1.61 -5.27
N ALA A 73 18.23 0.88 -4.35
CA ALA A 73 18.22 -0.58 -4.35
C ALA A 73 16.78 -1.13 -4.19
N ILE A 74 15.99 -0.57 -3.28
CA ILE A 74 14.57 -0.92 -3.14
C ILE A 74 13.78 -0.60 -4.42
N LEU A 75 14.09 0.52 -5.08
CA LEU A 75 13.46 0.90 -6.34
C LEU A 75 13.78 -0.08 -7.48
N ILE A 76 15.03 -0.59 -7.55
CA ILE A 76 15.44 -1.61 -8.52
C ILE A 76 14.75 -2.95 -8.23
N ALA A 77 14.82 -3.43 -6.99
CA ALA A 77 14.26 -4.72 -6.58
C ALA A 77 12.73 -4.80 -6.81
N ARG A 78 12.06 -3.65 -6.70
CA ARG A 78 10.64 -3.48 -6.98
C ARG A 78 10.21 -3.90 -8.38
N GLY A 79 11.08 -3.78 -9.39
CA GLY A 79 10.79 -4.25 -10.76
C GLY A 79 10.69 -5.76 -10.81
N ARG A 80 11.67 -6.46 -10.26
CA ARG A 80 11.68 -7.93 -10.21
C ARG A 80 10.54 -8.50 -9.37
N LEU A 81 10.27 -7.90 -8.21
CA LEU A 81 9.13 -8.31 -7.39
C LEU A 81 7.80 -8.09 -8.13
N LEU A 82 7.70 -7.04 -8.95
CA LEU A 82 6.52 -6.82 -9.78
C LEU A 82 6.33 -7.98 -10.75
N ASP A 83 7.38 -8.41 -11.45
CA ASP A 83 7.30 -9.51 -12.42
C ASP A 83 6.80 -10.81 -11.76
N GLU A 84 7.35 -11.16 -10.60
CA GLU A 84 6.93 -12.34 -9.83
C GLU A 84 5.47 -12.22 -9.35
N LEU A 85 5.06 -11.04 -8.89
CA LEU A 85 3.68 -10.78 -8.46
C LEU A 85 2.71 -10.75 -9.64
N MET A 86 3.12 -10.28 -10.83
CA MET A 86 2.33 -10.29 -12.05
C MET A 86 2.08 -11.73 -12.50
N ILE A 87 3.12 -12.56 -12.51
CA ILE A 87 2.98 -14.01 -12.77
C ILE A 87 2.00 -14.60 -11.75
N ARG A 88 2.18 -14.35 -10.45
CA ARG A 88 1.27 -14.87 -9.41
C ARG A 88 -0.17 -14.35 -9.53
N ALA A 89 -0.36 -13.11 -9.94
CA ALA A 89 -1.69 -12.53 -10.12
C ALA A 89 -2.42 -13.16 -11.32
N LEU A 90 -1.69 -13.39 -12.42
CA LEU A 90 -2.23 -14.01 -13.64
C LEU A 90 -2.43 -15.52 -13.49
N ASP A 91 -1.41 -16.20 -12.96
CA ASP A 91 -1.41 -17.65 -12.77
C ASP A 91 -2.15 -18.07 -11.52
N GLY A 92 -2.52 -17.17 -10.61
CA GLY A 92 -3.14 -17.52 -9.33
C GLY A 92 -2.22 -18.30 -8.37
N GLN A 93 -2.77 -18.65 -7.21
CA GLN A 93 -2.11 -19.46 -6.18
C GLN A 93 -2.83 -20.80 -6.03
N ARG A 94 -2.06 -21.91 -5.97
CA ARG A 94 -2.61 -23.22 -5.58
C ARG A 94 -2.56 -23.35 -4.07
N ASP A 95 -3.74 -23.31 -3.46
CA ASP A 95 -3.91 -23.65 -2.05
C ASP A 95 -4.29 -25.12 -1.94
N THR A 96 -3.53 -25.85 -1.13
CA THR A 96 -3.79 -27.25 -0.82
C THR A 96 -4.76 -27.30 0.35
N ILE A 97 -5.97 -27.79 0.11
CA ILE A 97 -6.97 -27.99 1.16
C ILE A 97 -6.97 -29.48 1.50
N GLU A 98 -6.63 -29.82 2.74
CA GLU A 98 -6.87 -31.16 3.26
C GLU A 98 -8.37 -31.32 3.53
N ARG A 99 -9.01 -32.23 2.80
CA ARG A 99 -10.42 -32.57 2.96
C ARG A 99 -10.51 -33.89 3.74
N ASP A 100 -11.04 -33.78 4.96
CA ASP A 100 -11.49 -34.88 5.83
C ASP A 100 -10.37 -35.68 6.54
N GLU A 101 -10.76 -36.42 7.61
CA GLU A 101 -9.90 -37.31 8.43
C GLU A 101 -9.22 -38.44 7.61
N GLU A 102 -9.61 -38.62 6.36
CA GLU A 102 -9.12 -39.62 5.40
C GLU A 102 -7.96 -39.12 4.52
N GLY A 103 -7.52 -37.86 4.70
CA GLY A 103 -6.33 -37.31 4.05
C GLY A 103 -6.47 -37.06 2.55
N ARG A 104 -7.70 -36.82 2.05
CA ARG A 104 -7.92 -36.47 0.64
C ARG A 104 -7.50 -35.03 0.39
N VAL A 105 -6.38 -34.85 -0.32
CA VAL A 105 -5.86 -33.54 -0.66
C VAL A 105 -6.56 -32.99 -1.91
N ALA A 106 -7.29 -31.88 -1.78
CA ALA A 106 -7.90 -31.16 -2.90
C ALA A 106 -7.11 -29.86 -3.15
N ALA A 107 -6.63 -29.65 -4.38
CA ALA A 107 -5.97 -28.40 -4.77
C ALA A 107 -7.01 -27.38 -5.25
N ARG A 108 -7.11 -26.23 -4.59
CA ARG A 108 -7.93 -25.09 -5.04
C ARG A 108 -7.04 -24.04 -5.67
N HIS A 109 -7.45 -23.54 -6.83
CA HIS A 109 -6.81 -22.40 -7.47
C HIS A 109 -7.48 -21.10 -7.02
N ARG A 110 -6.72 -20.21 -6.38
CA ARG A 110 -7.19 -18.92 -5.86
C ARG A 110 -6.54 -17.80 -6.63
N PHE A 111 -7.35 -16.97 -7.27
CA PHE A 111 -6.91 -15.69 -7.84
C PHE A 111 -7.08 -14.60 -6.79
N ASP A 112 -6.03 -13.84 -6.51
CA ASP A 112 -6.09 -12.71 -5.59
C ASP A 112 -6.37 -11.42 -6.36
N ASN A 113 -7.67 -11.08 -6.49
CA ASN A 113 -8.09 -9.86 -7.16
C ASN A 113 -7.60 -8.59 -6.45
N ARG A 114 -7.32 -8.65 -5.13
CA ARG A 114 -6.74 -7.52 -4.40
C ARG A 114 -5.28 -7.30 -4.80
N LEU A 115 -4.53 -8.38 -4.98
CA LEU A 115 -3.18 -8.31 -5.54
C LEU A 115 -3.20 -7.67 -6.93
N ALA A 116 -4.10 -8.11 -7.83
CA ALA A 116 -4.22 -7.56 -9.18
C ALA A 116 -4.55 -6.05 -9.18
N LEU A 117 -5.53 -5.61 -8.39
CA LEU A 117 -5.88 -4.18 -8.25
C LEU A 117 -4.74 -3.36 -7.63
N GLY A 118 -4.02 -3.93 -6.66
CA GLY A 118 -2.83 -3.31 -6.07
C GLY A 118 -1.71 -3.10 -7.09
N LEU A 119 -1.49 -4.07 -7.99
CA LEU A 119 -0.52 -3.95 -9.09
C LEU A 119 -0.92 -2.87 -10.10
N LEU A 120 -2.21 -2.80 -10.49
CA LEU A 120 -2.72 -1.74 -11.37
C LEU A 120 -2.50 -0.34 -10.78
N THR A 121 -2.94 -0.13 -9.53
CA THR A 121 -2.77 1.15 -8.84
C THR A 121 -1.30 1.57 -8.77
N ARG A 122 -0.39 0.61 -8.62
CA ARG A 122 1.05 0.89 -8.62
C ARG A 122 1.55 1.28 -10.00
N LEU A 123 1.10 0.62 -11.07
CA LEU A 123 1.47 0.95 -12.45
C LEU A 123 1.00 2.37 -12.81
N ASP A 124 -0.20 2.76 -12.38
CA ASP A 124 -0.70 4.13 -12.57
C ASP A 124 0.23 5.15 -11.87
N ARG A 125 0.63 4.89 -10.63
CA ARG A 125 1.61 5.74 -9.92
C ARG A 125 3.01 5.75 -10.55
N VAL A 126 3.37 4.74 -11.34
CA VAL A 126 4.63 4.72 -12.09
C VAL A 126 4.49 5.51 -13.39
N ALA A 127 3.31 5.51 -14.00
CA ALA A 127 2.97 6.39 -15.11
C ALA A 127 2.99 7.87 -14.67
N ASP A 128 2.67 8.14 -13.41
CA ASP A 128 2.88 9.45 -12.80
C ASP A 128 4.37 9.78 -12.62
N ALA A 129 4.78 10.94 -13.15
CA ALA A 129 6.12 11.46 -12.94
C ALA A 129 6.34 11.84 -11.46
N PRO A 130 7.51 11.56 -10.87
CA PRO A 130 7.80 11.98 -9.52
C PRO A 130 8.01 13.49 -9.52
N VAL A 131 7.63 14.17 -8.45
CA VAL A 131 7.94 15.59 -8.30
C VAL A 131 9.47 15.77 -8.30
N ALA A 132 9.95 16.72 -9.10
CA ALA A 132 11.38 17.04 -9.17
C ALA A 132 11.90 17.43 -7.78
N GLY A 133 13.12 16.97 -7.44
CA GLY A 133 13.72 17.20 -6.11
C GLY A 133 13.15 16.34 -4.97
N SER A 134 12.14 15.50 -5.21
CA SER A 134 11.69 14.52 -4.22
C SER A 134 12.70 13.38 -4.04
N GLU A 135 12.73 12.74 -2.86
CA GLU A 135 13.53 11.53 -2.58
C GLU A 135 13.26 10.40 -3.61
N SER A 136 12.04 10.36 -4.16
CA SER A 136 11.67 9.41 -5.22
C SER A 136 12.32 9.74 -6.57
N ALA A 137 12.51 11.02 -6.89
CA ALA A 137 13.24 11.46 -8.08
C ALA A 137 14.75 11.21 -7.94
N GLU A 138 15.31 11.47 -6.75
CA GLU A 138 16.71 11.15 -6.44
C GLU A 138 16.97 9.64 -6.55
N ALA A 139 16.11 8.81 -5.95
CA ALA A 139 16.22 7.35 -6.03
C ALA A 139 16.15 6.84 -7.47
N ARG A 140 15.34 7.44 -8.35
CA ARG A 140 15.32 7.10 -9.80
C ARG A 140 16.64 7.45 -10.47
N THR A 141 17.18 8.62 -10.19
CA THR A 141 18.46 9.08 -10.75
C THR A 141 19.61 8.15 -10.33
N VAL A 142 19.67 7.78 -9.05
CA VAL A 142 20.65 6.82 -8.54
C VAL A 142 20.44 5.42 -9.14
N ALA A 143 19.18 4.97 -9.29
CA ALA A 143 18.89 3.66 -9.87
C ALA A 143 19.27 3.54 -11.36
N GLN A 144 19.23 4.64 -12.13
CA GLN A 144 19.62 4.64 -13.55
C GLN A 144 21.10 4.33 -13.77
N ASP A 145 21.97 4.77 -12.86
CA ASP A 145 23.41 4.53 -12.91
C ASP A 145 23.92 3.91 -11.59
N PHE A 146 23.21 2.86 -11.17
CA PHE A 146 23.38 2.24 -9.86
C PHE A 146 24.77 1.67 -9.66
N GLU A 147 25.37 1.07 -10.68
CA GLU A 147 26.72 0.50 -10.60
C GLU A 147 27.79 1.58 -10.34
N ALA A 148 27.68 2.73 -11.00
CA ALA A 148 28.57 3.87 -10.72
C ALA A 148 28.35 4.43 -9.32
N PHE A 149 27.10 4.44 -8.84
CA PHE A 149 26.80 4.84 -7.47
C PHE A 149 27.38 3.87 -6.44
N LEU A 150 27.32 2.56 -6.68
CA LEU A 150 27.95 1.55 -5.82
C LEU A 150 29.47 1.73 -5.76
N ALA A 151 30.13 2.07 -6.88
CA ALA A 151 31.55 2.39 -6.90
C ALA A 151 31.88 3.65 -6.07
N LEU A 152 31.01 4.68 -6.08
CA LEU A 152 31.16 5.85 -5.21
C LEU A 152 31.08 5.49 -3.73
N VAL A 153 30.10 4.66 -3.35
CA VAL A 153 29.95 4.19 -1.96
C VAL A 153 31.16 3.35 -1.53
N GLU A 154 31.66 2.48 -2.42
CA GLU A 154 32.84 1.65 -2.16
C GLU A 154 34.12 2.48 -2.00
N ALA A 155 34.23 3.60 -2.73
CA ALA A 155 35.30 4.57 -2.56
C ALA A 155 35.19 5.41 -1.27
N GLY A 156 34.11 5.25 -0.49
CA GLY A 156 33.88 5.98 0.75
C GLY A 156 33.19 7.33 0.58
N GLY A 157 32.56 7.59 -0.56
CA GLY A 157 31.79 8.82 -0.81
C GLY A 157 30.67 9.01 0.21
N GLN A 158 30.51 10.23 0.70
CA GLN A 158 29.52 10.58 1.72
C GLN A 158 28.34 11.35 1.10
N GLY A 159 27.50 11.95 1.95
CA GLY A 159 26.26 12.57 1.53
C GLY A 159 26.44 13.75 0.56
N GLU A 160 27.57 14.45 0.59
CA GLU A 160 27.82 15.59 -0.30
C GLU A 160 28.20 15.10 -1.71
N GLU A 161 29.06 14.08 -1.80
CA GLU A 161 29.43 13.44 -3.06
C GLU A 161 28.24 12.69 -3.67
N ALA A 162 27.40 12.06 -2.84
CA ALA A 162 26.17 11.41 -3.30
C ALA A 162 25.16 12.44 -3.85
N ARG A 163 25.00 13.60 -3.20
CA ARG A 163 24.17 14.70 -3.73
C ARG A 163 24.73 15.25 -5.04
N ALA A 164 26.04 15.43 -5.14
CA ALA A 164 26.69 15.86 -6.39
C ALA A 164 26.49 14.84 -7.52
N PHE A 165 26.54 13.54 -7.22
CA PHE A 165 26.26 12.47 -8.18
C PHE A 165 24.84 12.58 -8.77
N VAL A 166 23.84 12.81 -7.92
CA VAL A 166 22.44 13.00 -8.33
C VAL A 166 22.31 14.27 -9.15
N ALA A 167 22.79 15.41 -8.65
CA ALA A 167 22.71 16.70 -9.33
C ALA A 167 23.35 16.69 -10.72
N ALA A 168 24.45 15.96 -10.91
CA ALA A 168 25.11 15.82 -12.21
C ALA A 168 24.32 14.99 -13.24
N ARG A 169 23.34 14.20 -12.79
CA ARG A 169 22.54 13.27 -13.62
C ARG A 169 21.07 13.68 -13.72
N THR A 170 20.61 14.62 -12.90
CA THR A 170 19.30 15.22 -13.04
C THR A 170 19.29 16.12 -14.28
N PRO A 171 18.46 15.84 -15.31
CA PRO A 171 18.33 16.74 -16.44
C PRO A 171 17.76 18.09 -15.96
N VAL A 172 18.42 19.18 -16.36
CA VAL A 172 17.91 20.54 -16.14
C VAL A 172 16.94 20.84 -17.27
N ASP A 173 15.68 20.44 -17.12
CA ASP A 173 14.63 20.79 -18.06
C ASP A 173 14.21 22.26 -17.82
N ALA A 174 14.91 23.19 -18.47
CA ALA A 174 14.75 24.64 -18.30
C ALA A 174 13.41 25.23 -18.80
N ASP A 175 12.46 24.41 -19.26
CA ASP A 175 11.17 24.84 -19.81
C ASP A 175 9.95 24.20 -19.12
N ALA A 176 10.15 23.35 -18.10
CA ALA A 176 9.06 22.70 -17.36
C ALA A 176 8.69 23.43 -16.05
N ASP A 177 9.33 24.56 -15.76
CA ASP A 177 9.37 25.09 -14.39
C ASP A 177 8.07 25.78 -13.95
N ALA A 178 7.27 26.37 -14.84
CA ALA A 178 6.09 27.14 -14.43
C ALA A 178 4.83 26.28 -14.17
N GLU A 179 4.52 25.32 -15.05
CA GLU A 179 3.35 24.44 -14.90
C GLU A 179 3.59 23.32 -13.88
N THR A 180 4.83 22.82 -13.79
CA THR A 180 5.20 21.75 -12.84
C THR A 180 5.34 22.27 -11.42
N GLN A 181 5.81 23.50 -11.21
CA GLN A 181 5.82 24.13 -9.88
C GLN A 181 4.40 24.44 -9.40
N ALA A 182 3.51 24.94 -10.27
CA ALA A 182 2.12 25.18 -9.90
C ALA A 182 1.39 23.87 -9.56
N ALA A 183 1.61 22.79 -10.32
CA ALA A 183 1.05 21.48 -10.02
C ALA A 183 1.65 20.84 -8.76
N ALA A 184 2.94 21.03 -8.50
CA ALA A 184 3.63 20.56 -7.29
C ALA A 184 3.18 21.33 -6.04
N GLU A 185 3.08 22.66 -6.10
CA GLU A 185 2.55 23.50 -5.02
C GLU A 185 1.08 23.17 -4.73
N THR A 186 0.29 22.88 -5.76
CA THR A 186 -1.12 22.48 -5.59
C THR A 186 -1.23 21.06 -5.02
N ALA A 187 -0.38 20.11 -5.45
CA ALA A 187 -0.36 18.74 -4.95
C ALA A 187 0.22 18.62 -3.53
N GLU A 188 1.19 19.46 -3.18
CA GLU A 188 1.76 19.55 -1.82
C GLU A 188 0.82 20.27 -0.85
N SER A 189 0.11 21.29 -1.33
CA SER A 189 -1.02 21.93 -0.61
C SER A 189 -2.22 20.98 -0.44
N GLN A 190 -2.45 20.06 -1.38
CA GLN A 190 -3.50 19.05 -1.29
C GLN A 190 -3.10 17.84 -0.43
N ARG A 191 -1.81 17.53 -0.30
CA ARG A 191 -1.30 16.48 0.61
C ARG A 191 -1.37 16.88 2.08
N HIS A 192 -1.25 18.17 2.39
CA HIS A 192 -1.44 18.69 3.73
C HIS A 192 -2.87 19.18 3.92
N GLY A 193 -3.79 18.23 4.05
CA GLY A 193 -5.18 18.51 4.37
C GLY A 193 -5.34 19.31 5.67
N ARG A 194 -5.59 20.63 5.52
CA ARG A 194 -6.21 21.57 6.48
C ARG A 194 -5.51 21.74 7.84
N CYS A 195 -4.39 22.45 7.88
CA CYS A 195 -4.06 23.21 9.09
C CYS A 195 -3.87 24.70 8.73
N GLU A 196 -4.64 25.57 9.37
CA GLU A 196 -4.62 27.02 9.17
C GLU A 196 -3.29 27.68 9.60
N HIS A 197 -2.42 26.92 10.29
CA HIS A 197 -1.15 27.37 10.84
C HIS A 197 -0.05 27.51 9.77
N CYS A 198 0.06 26.55 8.86
CA CYS A 198 1.07 26.58 7.78
C CYS A 198 0.78 27.64 6.72
N LEU A 199 -0.47 28.09 6.60
CA LEU A 199 -0.86 29.17 5.69
C LEU A 199 -0.41 30.57 6.17
N LYS A 200 -0.03 30.71 7.45
CA LYS A 200 0.29 32.03 8.05
C LYS A 200 1.79 32.26 8.26
N PHE A 201 2.62 31.22 8.29
CA PHE A 201 4.06 31.34 8.57
C PHE A 201 4.88 30.54 7.55
N HIS A 202 5.36 31.23 6.50
CA HIS A 202 6.10 30.63 5.38
C HIS A 202 7.54 30.18 5.70
N ASP A 203 8.02 30.34 6.94
CA ASP A 203 9.44 30.11 7.32
C ASP A 203 9.65 29.22 8.57
N ALA A 204 8.65 28.44 9.01
CA ALA A 204 8.86 27.48 10.10
C ALA A 204 9.44 26.16 9.56
N SER A 205 10.53 25.66 10.15
CA SER A 205 11.12 24.38 9.70
C SER A 205 10.26 23.18 10.12
N ALA A 206 10.38 22.05 9.43
CA ALA A 206 9.66 20.81 9.75
C ALA A 206 9.83 20.33 11.21
N ALA A 207 10.91 20.76 11.90
CA ALA A 207 11.15 20.46 13.31
C ALA A 207 10.31 21.31 14.29
N GLU A 208 9.73 22.41 13.83
CA GLU A 208 8.85 23.28 14.64
C GLU A 208 7.38 22.89 14.52
N CYS A 209 6.98 22.22 13.42
CA CYS A 209 5.64 21.67 13.24
C CYS A 209 5.39 20.35 14.01
N SER A 210 6.44 19.63 14.42
CA SER A 210 6.31 18.36 15.15
C SER A 210 5.93 18.50 16.63
N ALA A 211 5.68 19.72 17.10
CA ALA A 211 5.23 20.00 18.47
C ALA A 211 3.73 20.34 18.56
N ASP A 212 2.97 20.16 17.46
CA ASP A 212 1.52 20.30 17.47
C ASP A 212 0.86 18.96 17.85
N PRO A 213 0.20 18.86 19.02
CA PRO A 213 -0.45 17.63 19.48
C PRO A 213 -1.50 17.09 18.48
N ASP A 214 -2.08 17.93 17.61
CA ASP A 214 -3.08 17.52 16.63
C ASP A 214 -2.45 16.78 15.42
N ILE A 215 -1.22 17.12 15.04
CA ILE A 215 -0.49 16.44 13.95
C ILE A 215 0.06 15.09 14.44
N LEU A 216 0.63 15.06 15.65
CA LEU A 216 1.05 13.83 16.30
C LEU A 216 -0.15 12.89 16.54
N GLY A 217 -1.30 13.47 16.91
CA GLY A 217 -2.59 12.80 16.96
C GLY A 217 -3.01 12.20 15.61
N ALA A 218 -2.92 12.94 14.51
CA ALA A 218 -3.29 12.46 13.17
C ALA A 218 -2.37 11.34 12.64
N ILE A 219 -1.06 11.42 12.91
CA ILE A 219 -0.09 10.38 12.54
C ILE A 219 -0.32 9.09 13.36
N LEU A 220 -0.50 9.23 14.67
CA LEU A 220 -0.83 8.10 15.55
C LEU A 220 -2.21 7.49 15.19
N LEU A 221 -3.22 8.33 14.92
CA LEU A 221 -4.52 7.86 14.43
C LEU A 221 -4.38 7.10 13.10
N GLY A 222 -3.50 7.52 12.19
CA GLY A 222 -3.32 6.90 10.88
C GLY A 222 -2.59 5.55 10.87
N GLU A 223 -1.72 5.28 11.84
CA GLU A 223 -1.08 3.97 12.01
C GLU A 223 -1.92 3.02 12.88
N PHE A 224 -2.47 3.50 14.01
CA PHE A 224 -3.33 2.68 14.87
C PHE A 224 -4.67 2.33 14.20
N ALA A 225 -5.31 3.24 13.46
CA ALA A 225 -6.59 2.94 12.80
C ALA A 225 -6.49 1.89 11.68
N ARG A 226 -5.29 1.57 11.20
CA ARG A 226 -5.09 0.52 10.18
C ARG A 226 -5.19 -0.90 10.76
N GLU A 227 -4.94 -1.04 12.07
CA GLU A 227 -5.08 -2.31 12.80
C GLU A 227 -6.46 -2.45 13.44
N LEU A 228 -7.21 -1.35 13.53
CA LEU A 228 -8.58 -1.36 14.04
C LEU A 228 -9.58 -1.81 12.95
N CYS A 229 -10.41 -2.80 13.28
CA CYS A 229 -11.34 -3.40 12.35
C CYS A 229 -12.65 -3.86 13.01
N VAL A 230 -13.58 -4.29 12.18
CA VAL A 230 -14.85 -4.90 12.55
C VAL A 230 -14.89 -6.28 11.89
N TRP A 231 -15.25 -7.31 12.65
CA TRP A 231 -15.34 -8.71 12.21
C TRP A 231 -16.50 -9.42 12.92
N ARG A 232 -16.88 -10.63 12.49
CA ARG A 232 -17.83 -11.47 13.23
C ARG A 232 -17.12 -12.52 14.08
N GLU A 233 -17.68 -12.84 15.24
CA GLU A 233 -17.19 -13.93 16.08
C GLU A 233 -17.24 -15.26 15.31
N GLY A 234 -16.13 -16.00 15.31
CA GLY A 234 -16.03 -17.25 14.55
C GLY A 234 -16.03 -17.07 13.03
N GLU A 235 -15.81 -15.84 12.53
CA GLU A 235 -15.56 -15.55 11.12
C GLU A 235 -14.21 -16.14 10.69
N ASP A 236 -14.22 -17.44 10.46
CA ASP A 236 -13.16 -18.21 9.83
C ASP A 236 -13.70 -18.78 8.52
N ALA A 237 -12.84 -18.91 7.51
CA ALA A 237 -13.16 -19.57 6.25
C ALA A 237 -13.63 -21.04 6.45
N SER A 238 -13.33 -21.63 7.61
CA SER A 238 -13.78 -22.96 8.02
C SER A 238 -15.23 -23.02 8.54
N VAL A 239 -15.79 -21.88 8.96
CA VAL A 239 -17.13 -21.79 9.55
C VAL A 239 -18.08 -21.16 8.53
N PRO A 240 -19.15 -21.86 8.10
CA PRO A 240 -20.13 -21.26 7.19
C PRO A 240 -20.76 -20.01 7.82
N PRO A 241 -21.11 -18.98 7.01
CA PRO A 241 -21.68 -17.73 7.52
C PRO A 241 -22.91 -17.88 8.43
N ALA A 242 -23.68 -18.96 8.24
CA ALA A 242 -24.83 -19.29 9.08
C ALA A 242 -24.49 -19.60 10.55
N TYR A 243 -23.21 -19.82 10.87
CA TYR A 243 -22.72 -20.12 12.21
C TYR A 243 -21.78 -19.04 12.76
N TRP A 244 -21.61 -17.92 12.05
CA TRP A 244 -20.91 -16.77 12.60
C TRP A 244 -21.72 -16.15 13.73
N GLY A 245 -21.02 -15.75 14.79
CA GLY A 245 -21.59 -15.06 15.93
C GLY A 245 -21.78 -13.57 15.68
N ASP A 246 -21.78 -12.80 16.77
CA ASP A 246 -22.02 -11.36 16.72
C ASP A 246 -20.83 -10.58 16.14
N TYR A 247 -21.10 -9.37 15.63
CA TYR A 247 -20.04 -8.44 15.27
C TYR A 247 -19.26 -7.99 16.50
N LEU A 248 -17.94 -7.98 16.34
CA LEU A 248 -16.94 -7.51 17.29
C LEU A 248 -16.05 -6.45 16.65
N THR A 249 -15.40 -5.66 17.50
CA THR A 249 -14.41 -4.66 17.11
C THR A 249 -13.35 -4.47 18.17
N ASN A 250 -12.15 -4.04 17.78
CA ASN A 250 -11.06 -3.60 18.65
C ASN A 250 -11.01 -2.06 18.80
N PHE A 251 -11.96 -1.30 18.23
CA PHE A 251 -12.09 0.15 18.48
C PHE A 251 -12.35 0.44 19.97
N PRO A 252 -11.87 1.58 20.50
CA PRO A 252 -12.12 1.95 21.89
C PRO A 252 -13.63 1.98 22.20
N PRO A 253 -14.02 1.66 23.44
CA PRO A 253 -15.40 1.77 23.85
C PRO A 253 -15.81 3.26 23.88
N PRO A 254 -16.96 3.63 23.31
CA PRO A 254 -17.48 4.99 23.44
C PRO A 254 -17.83 5.31 24.90
N GLU A 255 -18.01 6.59 25.21
CA GLU A 255 -18.41 7.00 26.56
C GLU A 255 -19.75 6.36 26.94
N GLY A 256 -19.80 5.77 28.14
CA GLY A 256 -21.01 5.08 28.62
C GLY A 256 -21.33 3.79 27.88
N PHE A 257 -20.36 3.14 27.22
CA PHE A 257 -20.58 1.87 26.54
C PHE A 257 -21.03 0.76 27.51
N GLU A 258 -22.19 0.15 27.23
CA GLU A 258 -22.81 -0.90 28.05
C GLU A 258 -22.68 -2.32 27.44
N GLY A 259 -21.96 -2.48 26.33
CA GLY A 259 -21.78 -3.77 25.67
C GLY A 259 -20.71 -4.66 26.31
N THR A 260 -20.59 -5.89 25.80
CA THR A 260 -19.60 -6.85 26.27
C THR A 260 -18.21 -6.47 25.76
N GLN A 261 -17.23 -6.53 26.65
CA GLN A 261 -15.81 -6.29 26.36
C GLN A 261 -14.98 -7.48 26.81
N ASN A 262 -14.03 -7.90 25.97
CA ASN A 262 -13.01 -8.87 26.26
C ASN A 262 -11.68 -8.12 26.38
N GLY A 263 -11.11 -8.12 27.58
CA GLY A 263 -9.87 -7.39 27.89
C GLY A 263 -10.06 -5.90 28.14
N VAL A 264 -8.93 -5.20 28.28
CA VAL A 264 -8.85 -3.77 28.55
C VAL A 264 -8.20 -3.06 27.36
N TYR A 265 -8.93 -2.12 26.75
CA TYR A 265 -8.44 -1.36 25.60
C TYR A 265 -7.11 -0.65 25.90
N GLY A 266 -6.12 -0.87 25.04
CA GLY A 266 -4.77 -0.30 25.15
C GLY A 266 -3.84 -1.02 26.12
N MET A 267 -4.31 -2.06 26.82
CA MET A 267 -3.49 -2.91 27.69
C MET A 267 -3.40 -4.35 27.16
N ASP A 268 -4.50 -4.87 26.64
CA ASP A 268 -4.58 -6.21 26.08
C ASP A 268 -4.53 -6.12 24.54
N ASP A 269 -3.55 -6.78 23.92
CA ASP A 269 -3.35 -6.79 22.46
C ASP A 269 -4.50 -7.49 21.71
N ASP A 270 -5.27 -8.32 22.40
CA ASP A 270 -6.45 -9.03 21.89
C ASP A 270 -7.77 -8.40 22.34
N TYR A 271 -7.75 -7.13 22.75
CA TYR A 271 -8.95 -6.40 23.13
C TYR A 271 -10.02 -6.45 22.03
N SER A 272 -11.24 -6.81 22.44
CA SER A 272 -12.41 -6.75 21.58
C SER A 272 -13.66 -6.38 22.35
N ARG A 273 -14.63 -5.76 21.68
CA ARG A 273 -15.95 -5.45 22.22
C ARG A 273 -17.04 -5.67 21.20
N THR A 274 -18.28 -5.80 21.66
CA THR A 274 -19.44 -5.78 20.77
C THR A 274 -19.63 -4.38 20.16
N LEU A 275 -20.33 -4.33 19.02
CA LEU A 275 -20.73 -3.06 18.41
C LEU A 275 -21.86 -2.40 19.19
N THR A 276 -21.91 -1.07 19.18
CA THR A 276 -23.12 -0.33 19.57
C THR A 276 -24.24 -0.57 18.56
N PRO A 277 -25.52 -0.30 18.92
CA PRO A 277 -26.64 -0.45 17.97
C PRO A 277 -26.46 0.37 16.68
N GLU A 278 -25.88 1.57 16.77
CA GLU A 278 -25.61 2.43 15.62
C GLU A 278 -24.48 1.87 14.74
N GLU A 279 -23.35 1.47 15.34
CA GLU A 279 -22.25 0.82 14.62
C GLU A 279 -22.71 -0.47 13.93
N ARG A 280 -23.57 -1.26 14.60
CA ARG A 280 -24.16 -2.49 14.05
C ARG A 280 -25.02 -2.20 12.83
N ALA A 281 -25.89 -1.19 12.91
CA ALA A 281 -26.74 -0.79 11.78
C ALA A 281 -25.90 -0.37 10.56
N MET A 282 -24.78 0.32 10.79
CA MET A 282 -23.84 0.70 9.71
C MET A 282 -23.12 -0.52 9.11
N ALA A 283 -22.68 -1.47 9.95
CA ALA A 283 -22.05 -2.71 9.49
C ALA A 283 -23.02 -3.55 8.64
N ASP A 284 -24.26 -3.71 9.12
CA ASP A 284 -25.32 -4.44 8.41
C ASP A 284 -25.68 -3.75 7.08
N ALA A 285 -25.78 -2.41 7.06
CA ALA A 285 -26.05 -1.66 5.83
C ALA A 285 -24.93 -1.80 4.79
N LYS A 286 -23.68 -1.82 5.25
CA LYS A 286 -22.52 -2.08 4.39
C LYS A 286 -22.56 -3.50 3.81
N GLU A 287 -22.81 -4.50 4.64
CA GLU A 287 -22.93 -5.91 4.20
C GLU A 287 -24.07 -6.09 3.18
N ALA A 288 -25.22 -5.44 3.42
CA ALA A 288 -26.35 -5.46 2.49
C ALA A 288 -25.99 -4.83 1.13
N SER A 289 -25.28 -3.69 1.14
CA SER A 289 -24.79 -3.03 -0.08
C SER A 289 -23.79 -3.90 -0.85
N ASP A 290 -22.79 -4.45 -0.15
CA ASP A 290 -21.78 -5.34 -0.75
C ASP A 290 -22.44 -6.60 -1.34
N THR A 291 -23.43 -7.16 -0.65
CA THR A 291 -24.22 -8.30 -1.13
C THR A 291 -25.06 -7.94 -2.36
N ALA A 292 -25.74 -6.78 -2.35
CA ALA A 292 -26.52 -6.31 -3.48
C ALA A 292 -25.67 -6.15 -4.75
N ASN A 293 -24.46 -5.60 -4.60
CA ASN A 293 -23.50 -5.47 -5.70
C ASN A 293 -23.09 -6.84 -6.26
N LEU A 294 -22.83 -7.83 -5.40
CA LEU A 294 -22.50 -9.19 -5.81
C LEU A 294 -23.67 -9.89 -6.50
N VAL A 295 -24.89 -9.75 -5.97
CA VAL A 295 -26.11 -10.31 -6.57
C VAL A 295 -26.33 -9.71 -7.95
N TRP A 296 -26.22 -8.39 -8.08
CA TRP A 296 -26.35 -7.71 -9.37
C TRP A 296 -25.29 -8.18 -10.37
N ALA A 297 -24.01 -8.23 -9.98
CA ALA A 297 -22.93 -8.69 -10.84
C ALA A 297 -23.12 -10.15 -11.27
N GLY A 298 -23.55 -11.01 -10.33
CA GLY A 298 -23.87 -12.40 -10.59
C GLY A 298 -25.04 -12.56 -11.55
N GLU A 299 -26.08 -11.74 -11.40
CA GLU A 299 -27.23 -11.74 -12.30
C GLU A 299 -26.86 -11.28 -13.71
N MET A 300 -26.08 -10.20 -13.85
CA MET A 300 -25.57 -9.75 -15.15
C MET A 300 -24.70 -10.83 -15.82
N ALA A 301 -23.85 -11.51 -15.05
CA ALA A 301 -23.06 -12.63 -15.56
C ALA A 301 -23.94 -13.82 -16.00
N ARG A 302 -25.01 -14.12 -15.25
CA ARG A 302 -25.99 -15.15 -15.58
C ARG A 302 -26.72 -14.82 -16.87
N LEU A 303 -27.26 -13.61 -17.01
CA LEU A 303 -27.98 -13.16 -18.20
C LEU A 303 -27.09 -13.25 -19.44
N ARG A 304 -25.86 -12.74 -19.35
CA ARG A 304 -24.86 -12.85 -20.41
C ARG A 304 -24.52 -14.29 -20.78
N TRP A 305 -24.34 -15.17 -19.79
CA TRP A 305 -24.01 -16.58 -20.02
C TRP A 305 -25.13 -17.34 -20.73
N PHE A 306 -26.37 -17.09 -20.33
CA PHE A 306 -27.55 -17.76 -20.90
C PHE A 306 -28.14 -17.03 -22.13
N GLY A 307 -27.58 -15.89 -22.53
CA GLY A 307 -28.09 -15.08 -23.64
C GLY A 307 -29.49 -14.52 -23.37
N LEU A 308 -29.80 -14.22 -22.10
CA LEU A 308 -31.06 -13.62 -21.69
C LEU A 308 -30.93 -12.08 -21.70
N PRO A 309 -31.99 -11.34 -22.05
CA PRO A 309 -31.97 -9.88 -22.04
C PRO A 309 -31.77 -9.36 -20.61
N ASP A 310 -31.06 -8.23 -20.48
CA ASP A 310 -30.82 -7.58 -19.18
C ASP A 310 -31.89 -6.56 -18.78
N GLY A 311 -32.91 -6.42 -19.62
CA GLY A 311 -34.05 -5.52 -19.42
C GLY A 311 -33.73 -4.04 -19.65
N ARG A 312 -32.48 -3.67 -19.96
CA ARG A 312 -32.14 -2.29 -20.36
C ARG A 312 -32.33 -2.06 -21.84
N ASP A 313 -32.14 -3.09 -22.67
CA ASP A 313 -32.39 -3.02 -24.11
C ASP A 313 -33.88 -2.77 -24.45
N GLU A 314 -34.81 -3.13 -23.56
CA GLU A 314 -36.26 -2.91 -23.77
C GLU A 314 -36.72 -1.48 -23.46
N GLU A 315 -36.01 -0.74 -22.58
CA GLU A 315 -36.33 0.66 -22.28
C GLU A 315 -35.91 1.60 -23.42
N ASP A 316 -34.83 1.27 -24.14
CA ASP A 316 -34.36 2.03 -25.30
C ASP A 316 -35.27 1.84 -26.54
N GLU A 317 -35.77 0.62 -26.79
CA GLU A 317 -36.74 0.38 -27.88
C GLU A 317 -38.11 1.05 -27.62
N GLN A 318 -38.57 1.09 -26.37
CA GLN A 318 -39.83 1.74 -26.01
C GLN A 318 -39.73 3.29 -26.04
N ALA A 319 -38.54 3.84 -25.75
CA ALA A 319 -38.27 5.28 -25.85
C ALA A 319 -38.25 5.76 -27.31
N ASP A 320 -37.71 4.96 -28.23
CA ASP A 320 -37.69 5.28 -29.67
C ASP A 320 -39.10 5.24 -30.29
N GLU A 321 -39.97 4.29 -29.90
CA GLU A 321 -41.37 4.25 -30.35
C GLU A 321 -42.19 5.46 -29.85
N ASP A 322 -41.97 5.90 -28.62
CA ASP A 322 -42.68 7.03 -28.01
C ASP A 322 -42.28 8.40 -28.58
N ASP A 323 -41.04 8.52 -29.07
CA ASP A 323 -40.55 9.74 -29.76
C ASP A 323 -41.03 9.78 -31.22
N GLU A 324 -41.15 8.63 -31.89
CA GLU A 324 -41.70 8.53 -33.24
C GLU A 324 -43.22 8.87 -33.27
N VAL A 325 -43.98 8.44 -32.25
CA VAL A 325 -45.40 8.80 -32.08
C VAL A 325 -45.58 10.29 -31.75
N ARG A 326 -44.66 10.89 -30.97
CA ARG A 326 -44.66 12.35 -30.71
C ARG A 326 -44.32 13.17 -31.95
N ALA A 327 -43.40 12.70 -32.79
CA ALA A 327 -43.05 13.33 -34.06
C ALA A 327 -44.21 13.28 -35.06
N ALA A 328 -44.91 12.14 -35.16
CA ALA A 328 -46.06 11.98 -36.05
C ALA A 328 -47.32 12.78 -35.60
N GLY A 329 -47.46 13.07 -34.30
CA GLY A 329 -48.57 13.87 -33.76
C GLY A 329 -48.42 15.38 -33.92
N GLY A 330 -47.22 15.89 -34.23
CA GLY A 330 -46.88 17.32 -34.25
C GLY A 330 -47.25 18.07 -35.54
N GLU A 331 -47.44 17.39 -36.66
CA GLU A 331 -47.65 18.03 -37.98
C GLU A 331 -49.11 18.36 -38.35
N SER A 332 -50.10 18.03 -37.50
CA SER A 332 -51.52 18.27 -37.82
C SER A 332 -52.16 19.51 -37.16
N ALA A 333 -51.44 20.28 -36.33
CA ALA A 333 -52.06 21.34 -35.52
C ALA A 333 -51.86 22.80 -36.01
N THR A 334 -51.12 23.07 -37.09
CA THR A 334 -50.76 24.45 -37.48
C THR A 334 -51.45 25.02 -38.73
N THR A 335 -52.48 24.36 -39.29
CA THR A 335 -53.19 24.86 -40.50
C THR A 335 -54.67 25.22 -40.28
N ALA A 336 -55.09 25.69 -39.09
CA ALA A 336 -56.50 26.04 -38.85
C ALA A 336 -56.77 27.34 -38.08
N LEU A 337 -55.90 28.37 -38.19
CA LEU A 337 -56.16 29.70 -37.61
C LEU A 337 -55.63 30.84 -38.52
N ALA A 338 -56.05 30.83 -39.78
CA ALA A 338 -55.89 31.96 -40.69
C ALA A 338 -57.14 32.11 -41.57
N GLU A 339 -58.31 32.24 -40.95
CA GLU A 339 -59.52 32.80 -41.57
C GLU A 339 -60.52 33.18 -40.45
N ALA A 340 -60.42 34.41 -39.94
CA ALA A 340 -61.47 35.17 -39.26
C ALA A 340 -61.09 36.66 -39.19
#